data_AF-A0A931D076-F1
#
_entry.id   AF-A0A931D076-F1
#
_cell.length_a   1.000
_cell.length_b   1.000
_cell.length_c   1.000
_cell.angle_alpha   90.00
_cell.angle_beta   90.00
_cell.angle_gamma   90.00
#
_symmetry.space_group_name_H-M   'P 1'
#
loop_
_entity.id
_entity.type
_entity.pdbx_description
1 polymer ?
#
loop_
_entity_poly.entity_id
_entity_poly.type
_entity_poly.pdbx_seq_one_letter_code
_entity_poly.pdbx_strand_id
1 'polypeptide(L)' 'MKILFDTNVVLDVMLDREPFAEPASELMSLVESKKISGLLCATTVTTIHYLSTRVLGSAKAQNQIRDLTML' A
#
# COMPACT_ATOMS: atom_id res chain seq x y z
N MET A 1 17.36 6.31 2.32
CA MET A 1 17.34 5.45 1.10
C MET A 1 15.94 5.51 0.51
N LYS A 2 15.80 5.54 -0.83
CA LYS A 2 14.49 5.56 -1.50
C LYS A 2 14.18 4.16 -2.03
N ILE A 3 12.98 3.65 -1.75
CA ILE A 3 12.52 2.32 -2.19
C ILE A 3 11.22 2.51 -2.96
N LEU A 4 11.18 1.99 -4.19
CA LEU A 4 9.96 1.90 -4.98
C LEU A 4 9.28 0.56 -4.67
N PHE A 5 8.06 0.63 -4.14
CA PHE A 5 7.27 -0.56 -3.85
C PHE A 5 6.45 -0.97 -5.06
N ASP A 6 6.48 -2.26 -5.37
CA ASP A 6 5.54 -2.84 -6.33
C ASP A 6 4.12 -2.88 -5.76
N THR A 7 3.14 -2.92 -6.65
CA THR A 7 1.72 -3.03 -6.28
C THR A 7 1.46 -4.26 -5.40
N ASN A 8 2.14 -5.39 -5.65
CA ASN A 8 1.93 -6.59 -4.85
C ASN A 8 2.36 -6.43 -3.40
N VAL A 9 3.48 -5.75 -3.12
CA VAL A 9 3.94 -5.52 -1.74
C VAL A 9 2.91 -4.71 -0.97
N VAL A 10 2.28 -3.73 -1.62
CA VAL A 10 1.19 -2.96 -1.00
C VAL A 10 -0.04 -3.83 -0.75
N LEU A 11 -0.41 -4.67 -1.73
CA LEU A 11 -1.52 -5.60 -1.58
C LEU A 11 -1.27 -6.65 -0.50
N ASP A 12 -0.02 -7.06 -0.28
CA ASP A 12 0.32 -8.06 0.72
C ASP A 12 0.04 -7.53 2.14
N VAL A 13 0.29 -6.23 2.39
CA VAL A 13 -0.12 -5.56 3.64
C VAL A 13 -1.63 -5.35 3.71
N MET A 14 -2.23 -4.80 2.64
CA MET A 14 -3.65 -4.44 2.64
C MET A 14 -4.60 -5.65 2.77
N LEU A 15 -4.17 -6.83 2.29
CA LEU A 15 -4.98 -8.03 2.22
C LEU A 15 -4.48 -9.15 3.15
N ASP A 16 -3.43 -8.92 3.93
CA ASP A 16 -2.81 -9.92 4.81
C ASP A 16 -2.43 -11.20 4.03
N ARG A 17 -1.76 -11.04 2.88
CA ARG A 17 -1.39 -12.16 2.00
C ARG A 17 -0.11 -12.83 2.44
N GLU A 18 -0.25 -14.04 2.96
CA GLU A 18 0.87 -14.94 3.18
C GLU A 18 1.54 -15.38 1.86
N PRO A 19 2.87 -15.57 1.83
CA PRO A 19 3.81 -15.51 2.97
C PRO A 19 4.46 -14.13 3.20
N PHE A 20 3.98 -13.08 2.53
CA PHE A 20 4.70 -11.80 2.43
C PHE A 20 4.09 -10.68 3.27
N ALA A 21 2.96 -10.92 3.94
CA ALA A 21 2.26 -9.94 4.76
C ALA A 21 3.16 -9.32 5.84
N GLU A 22 3.85 -10.16 6.63
CA GLU A 22 4.73 -9.70 7.70
C GLU A 22 5.96 -8.93 7.16
N PRO A 23 6.76 -9.46 6.21
CA PRO A 23 7.88 -8.71 5.63
C PRO A 23 7.46 -7.38 4.97
N ALA A 24 6.33 -7.36 4.27
CA ALA A 24 5.82 -6.14 3.64
C ALA A 24 5.40 -5.09 4.68
N SER A 25 4.77 -5.53 5.78
CA SER A 25 4.37 -4.66 6.88
C SER A 25 5.57 -4.07 7.60
N GLU A 26 6.63 -4.86 7.81
CA GLU A 26 7.90 -4.36 8.36
C GLU A 26 8.49 -3.25 7.48
N LEU A 27 8.53 -3.45 6.15
CA LEU A 27 9.02 -2.43 5.23
C LEU A 27 8.19 -1.15 5.28
N MET A 28 6.86 -1.24 5.37
CA MET A 28 6.00 -0.06 5.52
C MET A 28 6.22 0.66 6.86
N SER A 29 6.43 -0.07 7.96
CA SER A 29 6.75 0.53 9.26
C SER A 29 8.06 1.33 9.23
N LEU A 30 9.02 0.94 8.37
CA LEU A 30 10.25 1.70 8.16
C LEU A 30 9.99 3.02 7.40
N VAL A 31 8.97 3.07 6.55
CA VAL A 31 8.50 4.31 5.90
C VAL A 31 7.86 5.22 6.95
N GLU A 32 6.90 4.69 7.73
CA GLU A 32 6.20 5.44 8.79
C GLU A 32 7.16 6.03 9.84
N SER A 33 8.17 5.23 10.23
CA SER A 33 9.22 5.66 11.16
C SER A 33 10.31 6.53 10.52
N LYS A 34 10.13 6.93 9.25
CA LYS A 34 11.03 7.81 8.47
C LYS A 34 12.46 7.28 8.32
N LYS A 35 12.67 5.98 8.49
CA LYS A 35 13.98 5.32 8.30
C LYS A 35 14.30 5.13 6.81
N ILE A 36 13.27 4.96 5.99
CA ILE A 36 13.35 4.92 4.52
C ILE A 36 12.30 5.84 3.91
N SER A 37 12.48 6.20 2.63
CA SER A 37 11.45 6.89 1.85
C SER A 37 10.78 5.89 0.91
N GLY A 38 9.49 5.65 1.10
CA GLY A 38 8.68 4.85 0.20
C GLY A 38 8.25 5.65 -1.03
N LEU A 39 8.25 5.00 -2.18
CA LEU A 39 7.73 5.52 -3.44
C LEU A 39 6.72 4.52 -3.99
N LEU A 40 5.68 5.04 -4.65
CA LEU A 40 4.70 4.26 -5.38
C LEU A 40 4.61 4.79 -6.81
N CYS A 41 4.40 3.90 -7.76
CA CYS A 41 3.99 4.31 -9.10
C CYS A 41 2.58 4.91 -9.03
N ALA A 42 2.33 5.96 -9.82
CA ALA A 42 0.98 6.54 -9.92
C ALA A 42 -0.06 5.48 -10.34
N THR A 43 0.34 4.53 -11.17
CA THR A 43 -0.49 3.39 -11.61
C THR A 43 -0.83 2.43 -10.47
N THR A 44 0.04 2.28 -9.47
CA THR A 44 -0.22 1.47 -8.26
C THR A 44 -1.39 2.06 -7.48
N VAL A 45 -1.40 3.38 -7.29
CA VAL A 45 -2.49 4.10 -6.61
C VAL A 45 -3.82 3.87 -7.33
N THR A 46 -3.86 4.02 -8.66
CA THR A 46 -5.09 3.80 -9.44
C THR A 46 -5.53 2.34 -9.46
N THR A 47 -4.58 1.40 -9.43
CA THR A 47 -4.87 -0.05 -9.42
C THR A 47 -5.51 -0.45 -8.10
N ILE A 48 -4.92 -0.02 -6.98
CA ILE A 48 -5.47 -0.26 -5.65
C ILE A 48 -6.86 0.37 -5.53
N HIS A 49 -7.02 1.62 -5.99
CA HIS A 49 -8.32 2.28 -5.96
C HIS A 49 -9.39 1.48 -6.72
N TYR A 50 -9.06 1.00 -7.92
CA TYR A 50 -9.97 0.18 -8.72
C TYR A 50 -10.33 -1.14 -8.02
N LEU A 51 -9.34 -1.88 -7.51
CA LEU A 51 -9.56 -3.14 -6.82
C LEU A 51 -10.40 -2.94 -5.54
N SER A 52 -10.03 -1.97 -4.70
CA SER A 52 -10.75 -1.65 -3.47
C SER A 52 -12.17 -1.17 -3.73
N THR A 53 -12.40 -0.41 -4.80
CA THR A 53 -13.77 0.04 -5.17
C THR A 53 -14.67 -1.14 -5.51
N ARG A 54 -14.13 -2.17 -6.19
CA ARG A 54 -14.91 -3.37 -6.55
C ARG A 54 -15.30 -4.23 -5.35
N VAL A 55 -14.52 -4.19 -4.27
CA VAL A 55 -14.75 -5.01 -3.07
C VAL A 55 -15.51 -4.25 -1.99
N LEU A 56 -15.16 -2.99 -1.74
CA LEU A 56 -15.61 -2.21 -0.58
C LEU A 56 -16.57 -1.07 -0.95
N GLY A 57 -16.70 -0.74 -2.24
CA GLY A 57 -17.39 0.46 -2.72
C GLY A 57 -16.50 1.71 -2.68
N SER A 58 -16.88 2.73 -3.46
CA SER A 58 -16.03 3.91 -3.74
C SER A 58 -15.62 4.71 -2.50
N ALA A 59 -16.52 4.93 -1.54
CA ALA A 59 -16.22 5.73 -0.35
C ALA A 59 -15.13 5.08 0.52
N LYS A 60 -15.20 3.75 0.72
CA LYS A 60 -14.19 3.02 1.50
C LYS A 60 -12.86 2.91 0.75
N ALA A 61 -12.90 2.77 -0.57
CA ALA A 61 -11.71 2.73 -1.41
C ALA A 61 -10.92 4.04 -1.35
N GLN A 62 -11.60 5.19 -1.33
CA GLN A 62 -10.95 6.49 -1.16
C GLN A 62 -10.20 6.61 0.17
N ASN A 63 -10.79 6.10 1.27
CA ASN A 63 -10.12 6.10 2.57
C ASN A 63 -8.83 5.26 2.53
N GLN A 64 -8.84 4.08 1.92
CA GLN A 64 -7.64 3.25 1.80
C GLN A 64 -6.52 3.94 1.02
N ILE A 65 -6.84 4.62 -0.08
CA ILE A 65 -5.85 5.39 -0.84
C ILE A 65 -5.29 6.55 -0.03
N ARG A 66 -6.15 7.21 0.74
CA ARG A 66 -5.73 8.29 1.61
C ARG A 66 -4.74 7.79 2.67
N ASP A 67 -5.06 6.67 3.32
CA ASP A 67 -4.20 6.10 4.36
C ASP A 67 -2.85 5.68 3.76
N LEU A 68 -2.85 5.03 2.59
CA LEU A 68 -1.63 4.62 1.86
C LEU A 68 -0.73 5.80 1.46
N THR A 69 -1.30 6.96 1.13
CA THR A 69 -0.55 8.14 0.67
C THR A 69 -0.10 9.07 1.80
N MET A 70 -0.54 8.81 3.03
CA MET A 70 -0.08 9.53 4.23
C MET A 70 1.08 8.84 4.96
N LEU A 71 1.50 7.64 4.50
CA LEU A 71 2.65 6.90 5.03
C LEU A 71 4.00 7.62 4.80
#